data_AF-A0A7K4DU88-F1
#
_entry.id   AF-A0A7K4DU88-F1
#
_cell.length_a   1.000
_cell.length_b   1.000
_cell.length_c   1.000
_cell.angle_alpha   90.00
_cell.angle_beta   90.00
_cell.angle_gamma   90.00
#
_symmetry.space_group_name_H-M   'P 1'
#
loop_
_entity.id
_entity.type
_entity.pdbx_description
1 polymer ?
#
loop_
_entity_poly.entity_id
_entity_poly.type
_entity_poly.pdbx_seq_one_letter_code
_entity_poly.pdbx_strand_id
1 'polypeptide(L)'
;NYHGTQVFGRAYLALSLGYLSIFFAEVTYAVYDIVYNIEPYPSIADVFFFLLYPLLLTYLFMNIKFFSPKLGIKSKAWIIVMPILVLVGYSAVSINEGVSIDEFDFYYGTIFVYTATLTLAVAVVGASIFKQGAIGTAWLILVIGILLNNIGDIWYYNLELFGEYELIHPVNMFWYAGYLVVMYALIKHKKTL
;
A
#
# COMPACT_ATOMS: atom_id res chain seq x y z
N ASN A 1 -18.81 -21.98 -2.01
CA ASN A 1 -17.47 -22.15 -2.59
C ASN A 1 -17.01 -20.80 -3.15
N TYR A 2 -16.01 -20.15 -2.54
CA TYR A 2 -15.58 -18.78 -2.89
C TYR A 2 -14.73 -18.75 -4.18
N HIS A 3 -13.91 -19.77 -4.41
CA HIS A 3 -12.98 -19.85 -5.55
C HIS A 3 -13.67 -19.81 -6.92
N GLY A 4 -14.89 -20.37 -7.02
CA GLY A 4 -15.69 -20.37 -8.25
C GLY A 4 -16.49 -19.10 -8.51
N THR A 5 -16.37 -18.07 -7.67
CA THR A 5 -17.19 -16.85 -7.79
C THR A 5 -16.56 -15.83 -8.73
N GLN A 6 -17.39 -15.05 -9.43
CA GLN A 6 -16.91 -13.89 -10.20
C GLN A 6 -16.21 -12.85 -9.31
N VAL A 7 -16.57 -12.78 -8.01
CA VAL A 7 -15.94 -11.88 -7.05
C VAL A 7 -14.47 -12.25 -6.83
N PHE A 8 -14.17 -13.53 -6.68
CA PHE A 8 -12.78 -14.01 -6.57
C PHE A 8 -11.95 -13.62 -7.79
N GLY A 9 -12.41 -13.98 -8.99
CA GLY A 9 -11.68 -13.71 -10.24
C GLY A 9 -11.41 -12.21 -10.46
N ARG A 10 -12.43 -11.35 -10.25
CA ARG A 10 -12.28 -9.89 -10.40
C ARG A 10 -11.38 -9.27 -9.35
N ALA A 11 -11.47 -9.70 -8.10
CA ALA A 11 -10.61 -9.18 -7.03
C ALA A 11 -9.14 -9.50 -7.32
N TYR A 12 -8.84 -10.76 -7.68
CA TYR A 12 -7.48 -11.17 -8.01
C TYR A 12 -6.96 -10.55 -9.30
N LEU A 13 -7.82 -10.32 -10.31
CA LEU A 13 -7.42 -9.56 -11.49
C LEU A 13 -7.02 -8.12 -11.13
N ALA A 14 -7.79 -7.43 -10.29
CA ALA A 14 -7.43 -6.10 -9.81
C ALA A 14 -6.07 -6.10 -9.10
N LEU A 15 -5.86 -7.05 -8.18
CA LEU A 15 -4.58 -7.18 -7.47
C LEU A 15 -3.41 -7.43 -8.43
N SER A 16 -3.57 -8.32 -9.40
CA SER A 16 -2.54 -8.61 -10.40
C SER A 16 -2.20 -7.40 -11.25
N LEU A 17 -3.20 -6.61 -11.65
CA LEU A 17 -2.98 -5.36 -12.38
C LEU A 17 -2.23 -4.32 -11.51
N GLY A 18 -2.49 -4.29 -10.21
CA GLY A 18 -1.77 -3.41 -9.27
C GLY A 18 -0.30 -3.79 -9.13
N TYR A 19 0.01 -5.08 -9.01
CA TYR A 19 1.41 -5.51 -8.98
C TYR A 19 2.11 -5.40 -10.35
N LEU A 20 1.36 -5.51 -11.45
CA LEU A 20 1.89 -5.22 -12.77
C LEU A 20 2.22 -3.73 -12.94
N SER A 21 1.43 -2.82 -12.34
CA SER A 21 1.76 -1.40 -12.35
C SER A 21 3.04 -1.11 -11.58
N ILE A 22 3.26 -1.75 -10.43
CA ILE A 22 4.53 -1.66 -9.68
C ILE A 22 5.72 -2.06 -10.55
N PHE A 23 5.62 -3.15 -11.31
CA PHE A 23 6.70 -3.53 -12.23
C PHE A 23 7.02 -2.41 -13.23
N PHE A 24 6.01 -1.78 -13.82
CA PHE A 24 6.23 -0.65 -14.74
C PHE A 24 6.80 0.58 -14.03
N ALA A 25 6.38 0.84 -12.80
CA ALA A 25 6.87 1.93 -11.99
C ALA A 25 8.38 1.77 -11.70
N GLU A 26 8.79 0.61 -11.18
CA GLU A 26 10.17 0.25 -10.86
C GLU A 26 11.08 0.33 -12.10
N VAL A 27 10.63 -0.23 -13.23
CA VAL A 27 11.40 -0.16 -14.48
C VAL A 27 11.55 1.28 -14.95
N THR A 28 10.48 2.08 -14.87
CA THR A 28 10.54 3.49 -15.30
C THR A 28 11.47 4.29 -14.39
N TYR A 29 11.36 4.12 -13.07
CA TYR A 29 12.19 4.77 -12.07
C TYR A 29 13.67 4.44 -12.31
N ALA A 30 14.00 3.15 -12.47
CA ALA A 30 15.36 2.70 -12.73
C ALA A 30 15.91 3.22 -14.07
N VAL A 31 15.10 3.33 -15.11
CA VAL A 31 15.53 3.93 -16.39
C VAL A 31 15.83 5.41 -16.21
N TYR A 32 15.02 6.15 -15.46
CA TYR A 32 15.23 7.59 -15.25
C TYR A 32 16.51 7.85 -14.46
N ASP A 33 16.70 7.13 -13.35
CA ASP A 33 17.88 7.32 -12.51
C ASP A 33 19.15 6.71 -13.15
N ILE A 34 19.15 5.41 -13.46
CA ILE A 34 20.38 4.70 -13.85
C ILE A 34 20.79 4.98 -15.29
N VAL A 35 19.83 5.09 -16.21
CA VAL A 35 20.12 5.22 -17.65
C VAL A 35 20.20 6.67 -18.08
N TYR A 36 19.26 7.50 -17.62
CA TYR A 36 19.19 8.90 -18.01
C TYR A 36 19.81 9.86 -16.99
N ASN A 37 20.09 9.42 -15.76
CA ASN A 37 20.64 10.25 -14.69
C ASN A 37 19.81 11.53 -14.49
N ILE A 38 18.49 11.37 -14.47
CA ILE A 38 17.52 12.43 -14.17
C ILE A 38 16.74 12.06 -12.93
N GLU A 39 16.30 13.09 -12.19
CA GLU A 39 15.49 12.93 -10.99
C GLU A 39 14.22 12.12 -11.31
N PRO A 40 14.04 10.93 -10.71
CA PRO A 40 12.91 10.06 -10.99
C PRO A 40 11.64 10.44 -10.23
N TYR A 41 11.71 11.35 -9.24
CA TYR A 41 10.58 11.82 -8.46
C TYR A 41 10.46 13.36 -8.45
N PRO A 42 9.28 13.94 -8.72
CA PRO A 42 8.07 13.30 -9.26
C PRO A 42 8.20 13.00 -10.76
N SER A 43 7.60 11.90 -11.24
CA SER A 43 7.59 11.51 -12.64
C SER A 43 6.41 10.62 -13.07
N ILE A 44 6.42 10.14 -14.31
CA ILE A 44 5.41 9.19 -14.81
C ILE A 44 5.47 7.84 -14.06
N ALA A 45 6.59 7.50 -13.40
CA ALA A 45 6.68 6.33 -12.53
C ALA A 45 5.64 6.40 -11.39
N ASP A 46 5.40 7.60 -10.85
CA ASP A 46 4.45 7.82 -9.76
C ASP A 46 3.02 7.46 -10.12
N VAL A 47 2.62 7.66 -11.38
CA VAL A 47 1.29 7.24 -11.86
C VAL A 47 1.12 5.74 -11.74
N PHE A 48 2.18 4.97 -12.06
CA PHE A 48 2.17 3.53 -11.95
C PHE A 48 2.26 3.03 -10.51
N PHE A 49 3.07 3.69 -9.65
CA PHE A 49 3.09 3.44 -8.21
C PHE A 49 1.72 3.70 -7.59
N PHE A 50 1.12 4.86 -7.88
CA PHE A 50 -0.17 5.26 -7.34
C PHE A 50 -1.30 4.34 -7.77
N LEU A 51 -1.24 3.76 -8.99
CA LEU A 51 -2.24 2.84 -9.51
C LEU A 51 -2.37 1.56 -8.67
N LEU A 52 -1.33 1.17 -7.91
CA LEU A 52 -1.41 0.05 -6.97
C LEU A 52 -2.53 0.25 -5.96
N TYR A 53 -2.66 1.45 -5.38
CA TYR A 53 -3.58 1.67 -4.27
C TYR A 53 -5.07 1.47 -4.60
N PRO A 54 -5.65 2.09 -5.65
CA PRO A 54 -7.06 1.85 -5.98
C PRO A 54 -7.32 0.39 -6.39
N LEU A 55 -6.35 -0.28 -7.02
CA LEU A 55 -6.45 -1.69 -7.41
C LEU A 55 -6.38 -2.62 -6.19
N LEU A 56 -5.48 -2.35 -5.25
CA LEU A 56 -5.39 -3.05 -3.97
C LEU A 56 -6.64 -2.81 -3.11
N LEU A 57 -7.14 -1.58 -3.03
CA LEU A 57 -8.40 -1.27 -2.35
C LEU A 57 -9.57 -2.03 -2.97
N THR A 58 -9.62 -2.12 -4.31
CA THR A 58 -10.63 -2.92 -5.01
C THR A 58 -10.55 -4.39 -4.58
N TYR A 59 -9.35 -4.98 -4.59
CA TYR A 59 -9.13 -6.35 -4.09
C TYR A 59 -9.64 -6.51 -2.65
N LEU A 60 -9.23 -5.63 -1.74
CA LEU A 60 -9.55 -5.71 -0.32
C LEU A 60 -11.07 -5.56 -0.08
N PHE A 61 -11.71 -4.53 -0.64
CA PHE A 61 -13.14 -4.30 -0.47
C PHE A 61 -13.99 -5.40 -1.08
N MET A 62 -13.63 -5.94 -2.24
CA MET A 62 -14.37 -7.04 -2.86
C MET A 62 -14.35 -8.30 -1.98
N ASN A 63 -13.17 -8.66 -1.45
CA ASN A 63 -13.03 -9.77 -0.52
C ASN A 63 -13.83 -9.52 0.77
N ILE A 64 -13.63 -8.37 1.41
CA ILE A 64 -14.32 -8.03 2.66
C ILE A 64 -15.84 -8.03 2.49
N LYS A 65 -16.36 -7.43 1.42
CA LYS A 65 -17.80 -7.35 1.14
C LYS A 65 -18.42 -8.72 0.89
N PHE A 66 -17.66 -9.65 0.30
CA PHE A 66 -18.13 -11.02 0.08
C PHE A 66 -18.46 -11.73 1.39
N PHE A 67 -17.59 -11.60 2.40
CA PHE A 67 -17.76 -12.28 3.68
C PHE A 67 -18.52 -11.46 4.73
N SER A 68 -18.46 -10.13 4.64
CA SER A 68 -19.14 -9.20 5.54
C SER A 68 -19.77 -8.05 4.74
N PRO A 69 -20.97 -8.24 4.17
CA PRO A 69 -21.62 -7.25 3.31
C PRO A 69 -21.89 -5.90 3.96
N LYS A 70 -21.98 -5.86 5.30
CA LYS A 70 -22.16 -4.64 6.09
C LYS A 70 -21.03 -4.50 7.10
N LEU A 71 -20.30 -3.39 7.03
CA LEU A 71 -19.30 -3.04 8.03
C LEU A 71 -19.95 -2.36 9.23
N GLY A 72 -19.53 -2.75 10.43
CA GLY A 72 -19.92 -2.07 11.67
C GLY A 72 -19.32 -0.66 11.78
N ILE A 73 -19.88 0.15 12.67
CA ILE A 73 -19.44 1.55 12.88
C ILE A 73 -17.96 1.63 13.26
N LYS A 74 -17.46 0.70 14.07
CA LYS A 74 -16.06 0.65 14.50
C LYS A 74 -15.11 0.44 13.32
N SER A 75 -15.43 -0.47 12.40
CA SER A 75 -14.64 -0.72 11.20
C SER A 75 -14.61 0.49 10.27
N LYS A 76 -15.77 1.15 10.08
CA LYS A 76 -15.86 2.38 9.29
C LYS A 76 -15.05 3.51 9.90
N ALA A 77 -15.16 3.70 11.22
CA ALA A 77 -14.38 4.69 11.95
C ALA A 77 -12.88 4.41 11.82
N TRP A 78 -12.43 3.15 11.95
CA TRP A 78 -11.02 2.78 11.79
C TRP A 78 -10.45 3.13 10.41
N ILE A 79 -11.20 2.85 9.34
CA ILE A 79 -10.81 3.16 7.95
C ILE A 79 -10.57 4.68 7.76
N ILE A 80 -11.26 5.52 8.52
CA ILE A 80 -11.12 6.98 8.45
C ILE A 80 -10.03 7.48 9.40
N VAL A 81 -10.05 7.01 10.65
CA VAL A 81 -9.18 7.52 11.72
C VAL A 81 -7.72 7.14 11.48
N MET A 82 -7.44 5.92 11.04
CA MET A 82 -6.05 5.45 10.90
C MET A 82 -5.24 6.26 9.87
N PRO A 83 -5.73 6.52 8.63
CA PRO A 83 -5.02 7.39 7.68
C PRO A 83 -4.81 8.81 8.18
N ILE A 84 -5.80 9.39 8.88
CA ILE A 84 -5.68 10.74 9.45
C ILE A 84 -4.60 10.77 10.53
N LEU A 85 -4.58 9.79 11.44
CA LEU A 85 -3.58 9.73 12.51
C LEU A 85 -2.16 9.60 11.96
N VAL A 86 -1.95 8.72 10.97
CA VAL A 86 -0.65 8.56 10.33
C VAL A 86 -0.25 9.83 9.58
N LEU A 87 -1.20 10.46 8.87
CA LEU A 87 -0.93 11.70 8.17
C LEU A 87 -0.54 12.83 9.12
N VAL A 88 -1.22 12.97 10.26
CA VAL A 88 -0.83 13.93 11.31
C VAL A 88 0.58 13.64 11.82
N GLY A 89 0.92 12.37 12.03
CA GLY A 89 2.28 11.97 12.42
C GLY A 89 3.33 12.32 11.38
N TYR A 90 3.08 11.98 10.11
CA TYR A 90 3.92 12.34 8.96
C TYR A 90 4.14 13.86 8.90
N SER A 91 3.05 14.63 8.88
CA SER A 91 3.12 16.09 8.81
C SER A 91 3.85 16.71 10.01
N ALA A 92 3.65 16.16 11.22
CA ALA A 92 4.34 16.64 12.40
C ALA A 92 5.86 16.43 12.31
N VAL A 93 6.32 15.30 11.75
CA VAL A 93 7.75 15.05 11.54
C VAL A 93 8.30 16.06 10.53
N SER A 94 7.68 16.18 9.36
CA SER A 94 8.16 17.08 8.30
C SER A 94 8.21 18.55 8.73
N ILE A 95 7.15 19.04 9.39
CA ILE A 95 7.08 20.45 9.84
C ILE A 95 8.13 20.75 10.91
N ASN A 96 8.42 19.80 11.81
CA ASN A 96 9.46 19.98 12.84
C ASN A 96 10.87 20.09 12.23
N GLU A 97 11.10 19.44 11.09
CA GLU A 97 12.34 19.57 10.30
C GLU A 97 12.36 20.81 9.39
N GLY A 98 11.33 21.66 9.47
CA GLY A 98 11.28 22.95 8.78
C GLY A 98 10.64 22.93 7.38
N VAL A 99 10.07 21.79 6.96
CA VAL A 99 9.33 21.68 5.70
C VAL A 99 8.05 22.50 5.76
N SER A 100 7.81 23.35 4.78
CA SER A 100 6.57 24.12 4.66
C SER A 100 5.44 23.27 4.10
N ILE A 101 4.22 23.47 4.63
CA ILE A 101 3.02 22.79 4.13
C ILE A 101 2.62 23.21 2.71
N ASP A 102 3.15 24.33 2.22
CA ASP A 102 2.90 24.86 0.88
C ASP A 102 3.87 24.27 -0.17
N GLU A 103 4.86 23.47 0.25
CA GLU A 103 5.78 22.80 -0.66
C GLU A 103 5.06 21.72 -1.47
N PHE A 104 5.39 21.66 -2.77
CA PHE A 104 4.79 20.71 -3.68
C PHE A 104 5.01 19.27 -3.22
N ASP A 105 6.25 18.92 -2.85
CA ASP A 105 6.60 17.55 -2.44
C ASP A 105 5.90 17.14 -1.15
N PHE A 106 5.64 18.08 -0.24
CA PHE A 106 4.86 17.83 0.97
C PHE A 106 3.41 17.49 0.64
N TYR A 107 2.78 18.30 -0.20
CA TYR A 107 1.40 18.07 -0.63
C TYR A 107 1.28 16.79 -1.46
N TYR A 108 2.23 16.55 -2.36
CA TYR A 108 2.26 15.38 -3.23
C TYR A 108 2.45 14.10 -2.40
N GLY A 109 3.46 14.05 -1.52
CA GLY A 109 3.70 12.90 -0.63
C GLY A 109 2.54 12.61 0.32
N THR A 110 1.83 13.64 0.80
CA THR A 110 0.62 13.49 1.62
C THR A 110 -0.45 12.61 0.96
N ILE A 111 -0.63 12.72 -0.37
CA ILE A 111 -1.59 11.93 -1.13
C ILE A 111 -1.21 10.44 -1.08
N PHE A 112 0.07 10.12 -1.23
CA PHE A 112 0.57 8.75 -1.17
C PHE A 112 0.51 8.18 0.24
N VAL A 113 0.99 8.92 1.24
CA VAL A 113 0.95 8.52 2.66
C VAL A 113 -0.47 8.21 3.10
N TYR A 114 -1.43 9.09 2.78
CA TYR A 114 -2.83 8.88 3.10
C TYR A 114 -3.38 7.62 2.42
N THR A 115 -3.12 7.46 1.12
CA THR A 115 -3.70 6.38 0.33
C THR A 115 -3.09 5.02 0.68
N ALA A 116 -1.78 4.96 0.90
CA ALA A 116 -1.08 3.78 1.39
C ALA A 116 -1.66 3.34 2.75
N THR A 117 -1.84 4.29 3.67
CA THR A 117 -2.39 4.00 5.00
C THR A 117 -3.85 3.58 4.93
N LEU A 118 -4.63 4.13 3.98
CA LEU A 118 -6.00 3.69 3.74
C LEU A 118 -6.04 2.22 3.32
N THR A 119 -5.12 1.76 2.47
CA THR A 119 -5.02 0.33 2.10
C THR A 119 -4.75 -0.55 3.31
N LEU A 120 -3.83 -0.13 4.18
CA LEU A 120 -3.52 -0.83 5.43
C LEU A 120 -4.72 -0.86 6.38
N ALA A 121 -5.42 0.26 6.55
CA ALA A 121 -6.59 0.35 7.42
C ALA A 121 -7.71 -0.61 6.98
N VAL A 122 -7.96 -0.70 5.67
CA VAL A 122 -8.93 -1.66 5.11
C VAL A 122 -8.46 -3.10 5.30
N ALA A 123 -7.17 -3.39 5.09
CA ALA A 123 -6.62 -4.72 5.31
C ALA A 123 -6.74 -5.18 6.77
N VAL A 124 -6.48 -4.28 7.74
CA VAL A 124 -6.68 -4.52 9.19
C VAL A 124 -8.15 -4.81 9.51
N VAL A 125 -9.09 -4.08 8.90
CA VAL A 125 -10.52 -4.40 9.02
C VAL A 125 -10.81 -5.79 8.50
N GLY A 126 -10.26 -6.19 7.35
CA GLY A 126 -10.39 -7.56 6.84
C GLY A 126 -9.88 -8.60 7.83
N ALA A 127 -8.70 -8.39 8.44
CA ALA A 127 -8.17 -9.31 9.45
C ALA A 127 -9.11 -9.44 10.65
N SER A 128 -9.77 -8.34 11.04
CA SER A 128 -10.74 -8.34 12.13
C SER A 128 -12.03 -9.13 11.83
N ILE A 129 -12.32 -9.37 10.55
CA ILE A 129 -13.47 -10.15 10.08
C ILE A 129 -13.08 -11.63 9.95
N PHE A 130 -11.90 -11.92 9.40
CA PHE A 130 -11.45 -13.28 9.11
C PHE A 130 -10.80 -14.01 10.29
N LYS A 131 -10.86 -13.46 11.52
CA LYS A 131 -10.08 -13.79 12.73
C LYS A 131 -9.76 -15.26 13.07
N GLN A 132 -10.35 -16.25 12.40
CA GLN A 132 -10.18 -17.67 12.70
C GLN A 132 -9.95 -18.51 11.44
N GLY A 133 -9.24 -19.63 11.62
CA GLY A 133 -8.95 -20.58 10.55
C GLY A 133 -7.82 -20.15 9.61
N ALA A 134 -7.60 -20.96 8.59
CA ALA A 134 -6.48 -20.78 7.67
C ALA A 134 -6.66 -19.54 6.76
N ILE A 135 -7.90 -19.11 6.47
CA ILE A 135 -8.19 -17.85 5.75
C ILE A 135 -7.74 -16.65 6.57
N GLY A 136 -8.07 -16.62 7.86
CA GLY A 136 -7.61 -15.57 8.79
C GLY A 136 -6.10 -15.50 8.88
N THR A 137 -5.43 -16.66 8.92
CA THR A 137 -3.96 -16.71 8.95
C THR A 137 -3.34 -16.13 7.68
N ALA A 138 -3.86 -16.50 6.50
CA ALA A 138 -3.38 -15.95 5.24
C ALA A 138 -3.61 -14.43 5.16
N TRP A 139 -4.76 -13.95 5.64
CA TRP A 139 -5.07 -12.52 5.66
C TRP A 139 -4.20 -11.73 6.64
N LEU A 140 -3.85 -12.28 7.80
CA LEU A 140 -2.91 -11.64 8.72
C LEU A 140 -1.53 -11.45 8.09
N ILE A 141 -1.04 -12.45 7.34
CA ILE A 141 0.21 -12.32 6.59
C ILE A 141 0.09 -11.24 5.52
N LEU A 142 -1.05 -11.15 4.83
CA LEU A 142 -1.32 -10.07 3.86
C LEU A 142 -1.22 -8.69 4.54
N VAL A 143 -1.81 -8.52 5.74
CA VAL A 143 -1.70 -7.27 6.51
C VAL A 143 -0.24 -6.93 6.82
N ILE A 144 0.58 -7.91 7.20
CA ILE A 144 2.01 -7.68 7.46
C ILE A 144 2.72 -7.20 6.20
N GLY A 145 2.45 -7.79 5.04
CA GLY A 145 3.05 -7.35 3.78
C GLY A 145 2.65 -5.92 3.40
N ILE A 146 1.37 -5.57 3.57
CA ILE A 146 0.87 -4.21 3.34
C ILE A 146 1.46 -3.22 4.36
N LEU A 147 1.64 -3.63 5.61
CA LEU A 147 2.28 -2.82 6.65
C LEU A 147 3.74 -2.50 6.29
N LEU A 148 4.50 -3.48 5.81
CA LEU A 148 5.87 -3.27 5.36
C LEU A 148 5.94 -2.25 4.21
N ASN A 149 5.09 -2.42 3.19
CA ASN A 149 5.00 -1.44 2.10
C ASN A 149 4.63 -0.04 2.62
N ASN A 150 3.67 0.05 3.55
CA ASN A 150 3.26 1.33 4.11
C ASN A 150 4.37 2.01 4.92
N ILE A 151 5.20 1.24 5.65
CA ILE A 151 6.40 1.77 6.30
C ILE A 151 7.38 2.30 5.25
N GLY A 152 7.60 1.55 4.17
CA GLY A 152 8.42 1.97 3.03
C GLY A 152 7.94 3.31 2.44
N ASP A 153 6.64 3.42 2.13
CA ASP A 153 6.04 4.63 1.58
C ASP A 153 6.22 5.83 2.52
N ILE A 154 5.86 5.70 3.81
CA ILE A 154 5.95 6.82 4.77
C ILE A 154 7.39 7.27 4.95
N TRP A 155 8.33 6.33 5.01
CA TRP A 155 9.75 6.66 5.16
C TRP A 155 10.29 7.32 3.90
N TYR A 156 9.99 6.77 2.72
CA TYR A 156 10.37 7.35 1.43
C TYR A 156 9.91 8.79 1.28
N TYR A 157 8.64 9.09 1.54
CA TYR A 157 8.15 10.46 1.38
C TYR A 157 8.76 11.44 2.39
N ASN A 158 9.25 10.99 3.55
CA ASN A 158 10.07 11.85 4.41
C ASN A 158 11.48 12.04 3.81
N LEU A 159 12.11 11.00 3.27
CA LEU A 159 13.42 11.11 2.64
C LEU A 159 13.39 12.04 1.43
N GLU A 160 12.33 11.99 0.61
CA GLU A 160 12.13 12.90 -0.51
C GLU A 160 12.03 14.36 -0.04
N LEU A 161 11.26 14.61 1.03
CA LEU A 161 11.16 15.94 1.63
C LEU A 161 12.49 16.49 2.15
N PHE A 162 13.37 15.61 2.61
CA PHE A 162 14.67 16.00 3.17
C PHE A 162 15.79 15.96 2.12
N GLY A 163 15.50 15.51 0.90
CA GLY A 163 16.51 15.31 -0.16
C GLY A 163 17.53 14.22 0.19
N GLU A 164 17.14 13.22 0.97
CA GLU A 164 18.00 12.16 1.51
C GLU A 164 17.78 10.79 0.84
N TYR A 165 16.88 10.71 -0.14
CA TYR A 165 16.62 9.45 -0.82
C TYR A 165 17.73 9.11 -1.83
N GLU A 166 18.15 7.84 -1.81
CA GLU A 166 19.04 7.25 -2.82
C GLU A 166 18.59 5.82 -3.13
N LEU A 167 18.84 5.31 -4.33
CA LEU A 167 18.45 3.94 -4.72
C LEU A 167 18.99 2.84 -3.79
N ILE A 168 20.15 3.06 -3.16
CA ILE A 168 20.75 2.07 -2.26
C ILE A 168 20.26 2.22 -0.81
N HIS A 169 19.35 3.17 -0.55
CA HIS A 169 18.86 3.44 0.79
C HIS A 169 18.09 2.23 1.36
N PRO A 170 18.26 1.88 2.66
CA PRO A 170 17.64 0.70 3.26
C PRO A 170 16.10 0.67 3.23
N VAL A 171 15.45 1.82 3.02
CA VAL A 171 13.99 1.91 2.87
C VAL A 171 13.46 0.95 1.79
N ASN A 172 14.23 0.73 0.72
CA ASN A 172 13.89 -0.18 -0.38
C ASN A 172 13.62 -1.61 0.11
N MET A 173 14.26 -2.04 1.19
CA MET A 173 14.04 -3.38 1.76
C MET A 173 12.61 -3.58 2.26
N PHE A 174 11.92 -2.52 2.68
CA PHE A 174 10.54 -2.61 3.17
C PHE A 174 9.56 -2.95 2.06
N TRP A 175 9.71 -2.35 0.87
CA TRP A 175 8.88 -2.68 -0.29
C TRP A 175 9.14 -4.11 -0.78
N TYR A 176 10.39 -4.50 -0.96
CA TYR A 176 10.71 -5.85 -1.42
C TYR A 176 10.26 -6.93 -0.43
N ALA A 177 10.49 -6.70 0.87
CA ALA A 177 9.98 -7.60 1.91
C ALA A 177 8.45 -7.65 1.89
N GLY A 178 7.78 -6.50 1.75
CA GLY A 178 6.33 -6.41 1.65
C GLY A 178 5.78 -7.18 0.45
N TYR A 179 6.39 -7.06 -0.74
CA TYR A 179 6.00 -7.81 -1.93
C TYR A 179 6.13 -9.33 -1.74
N LEU A 180 7.23 -9.78 -1.15
CA LEU A 180 7.44 -11.21 -0.86
C LEU A 180 6.43 -11.74 0.16
N VAL A 181 6.14 -10.96 1.21
CA VAL A 181 5.17 -11.34 2.24
C VAL A 181 3.74 -11.36 1.68
N VAL A 182 3.35 -10.40 0.84
CA VAL A 182 2.05 -10.42 0.15
C VAL A 182 1.96 -11.64 -0.77
N MET A 183 3.00 -11.93 -1.56
CA MET A 183 3.02 -13.13 -2.41
C MET A 183 2.82 -14.40 -1.59
N TYR A 184 3.53 -14.54 -0.46
CA TYR A 184 3.37 -15.68 0.44
C TYR A 184 1.95 -15.77 1.02
N ALA A 185 1.35 -14.64 1.40
CA ALA A 185 -0.04 -14.59 1.85
C ALA A 185 -1.02 -15.14 0.80
N LEU A 186 -0.84 -14.75 -0.47
CA LEU A 186 -1.70 -15.18 -1.57
C LEU A 186 -1.55 -16.69 -1.84
N ILE A 187 -0.32 -17.23 -1.79
CA ILE A 187 -0.07 -18.67 -1.92
C ILE A 187 -0.79 -19.44 -0.80
N LYS A 188 -0.71 -18.94 0.44
CA LYS A 188 -1.38 -19.58 1.58
C LYS A 188 -2.90 -19.50 1.48
N HIS A 189 -3.43 -18.36 1.03
CA HIS A 189 -4.87 -18.20 0.81
C HIS A 189 -5.38 -19.19 -0.24
N LYS A 190 -4.68 -19.33 -1.38
CA LYS A 190 -5.03 -20.30 -2.43
C LYS A 190 -5.09 -21.74 -1.93
N LYS A 191 -4.15 -22.17 -1.08
CA LYS A 191 -4.13 -23.53 -0.52
C LYS A 191 -5.27 -23.81 0.47
N THR A 192 -5.95 -22.76 0.93
CA THR A 192 -6.99 -22.84 1.95
C THR A 192 -8.40 -22.80 1.36
N LEU A 193 -8.54 -22.28 0.14
CA LEU A 193 -9.80 -22.21 -0.61
C LEU A 193 -10.08 -23.52 -1.35
#